data_AF-A0A9D5FSN7-F1
#
_entry.id   AF-A0A9D5FSN7-F1
#
_cell.length_a   1.000
_cell.length_b   1.000
_cell.length_c   1.000
_cell.angle_alpha   90.00
_cell.angle_beta   90.00
_cell.angle_gamma   90.00
#
_symmetry.space_group_name_H-M   'P 1'
#
loop_
_entity.id
_entity.type
_entity.pdbx_description
1 polymer ?
#
loop_
_entity_poly.entity_id
_entity_poly.type
_entity_poly.pdbx_seq_one_letter_code
_entity_poly.pdbx_strand_id
1 'polypeptide(L)'
;MKKLFTFAIAIMASTSLWAVHDDIDQYVGNNANFMGIPSQSRWCDHNSGTSNDPKAYGDYYQWGNIHTQGSYNAASYGNMYTEINTTDIAGWYGNPRCWDIAMCYGETWLKSPTKAQWEELIATCTWTWSDDDKVFYVQGPSGTTIILPAAGYKDGRTTKNAGTDGYYWTTTRNENNTNEAYCLHFTKDVKEIITMDRALGLSVRPTIPGYIFDEEATVSPVPLGQYNVFATLKTTAEEDEWRPLCVPFNIANEAGQCNLSDIVSKIAVFKGIENGVAKFETLGADGSIEYGTPYLVMTAGSFNSPMGNRLINGDESAKTVTAGNASFHGTYQKKNAAAGTYVFNGTTFEKSDGSAEVLANTAFITTTDASLPESLKCSVDGQLLTTPTGIATMTTEAAKVDVFNLQGMRVKTGVKAANALEGLPAGLYIVGGKKVIK
;
A
#
# COMPACT_ATOMS: atom_id res chain seq x y z
N MET A 1 28.82 -19.66 35.97
CA MET A 1 29.42 -20.40 34.83
C MET A 1 28.32 -20.68 33.82
N LYS A 2 28.61 -20.37 32.55
CA LYS A 2 27.78 -20.61 31.35
C LYS A 2 27.49 -22.10 31.11
N LYS A 3 26.39 -22.37 30.39
CA LYS A 3 26.21 -23.24 29.19
C LYS A 3 24.90 -24.07 29.28
N LEU A 4 23.90 -23.79 28.44
CA LEU A 4 23.69 -24.19 27.02
C LEU A 4 22.87 -25.49 26.90
N PHE A 5 21.63 -25.39 26.41
CA PHE A 5 20.89 -26.43 25.68
C PHE A 5 19.93 -25.67 24.75
N THR A 6 20.38 -25.28 23.54
CA THR A 6 20.32 -26.02 22.26
C THR A 6 18.89 -26.18 21.75
N PHE A 7 18.60 -25.36 20.74
CA PHE A 7 17.48 -25.38 19.81
C PHE A 7 17.23 -26.77 19.22
N ALA A 8 15.96 -27.19 19.16
CA ALA A 8 15.50 -28.22 18.24
C ALA A 8 14.27 -27.68 17.49
N ILE A 9 14.54 -27.05 16.33
CA ILE A 9 13.55 -26.88 15.26
C ILE A 9 13.37 -28.26 14.64
N ALA A 10 12.25 -28.93 14.94
CA ALA A 10 11.82 -30.13 14.25
C ALA A 10 10.89 -29.74 13.10
N ILE A 11 11.43 -29.90 11.91
CA ILE A 11 10.83 -29.85 10.58
C ILE A 11 9.45 -30.53 10.58
N MET A 12 8.38 -29.75 10.38
CA MET A 12 7.11 -30.23 9.80
C MET A 12 6.82 -29.39 8.54
N ALA A 13 7.47 -29.77 7.44
CA ALA A 13 7.02 -29.43 6.11
C ALA A 13 7.07 -30.73 5.29
N SER A 14 6.01 -31.05 4.55
CA SER A 14 6.14 -31.56 3.17
C SER A 14 4.84 -32.07 2.52
N THR A 15 3.67 -32.07 3.18
CA THR A 15 2.42 -32.43 2.47
C THR A 15 1.33 -31.37 2.50
N SER A 16 1.28 -30.51 3.53
CA SER A 16 0.34 -29.37 3.59
C SER A 16 0.87 -28.09 2.94
N LEU A 17 2.20 -27.91 2.86
CA LEU A 17 2.79 -26.68 2.32
C LEU A 17 2.54 -26.53 0.80
N TRP A 18 2.50 -27.65 0.06
CA TRP A 18 2.26 -27.64 -1.39
C TRP A 18 0.80 -27.36 -1.74
N ALA A 19 -0.15 -27.88 -0.94
CA ALA A 19 -1.58 -27.58 -1.12
C ALA A 19 -1.92 -26.12 -0.75
N VAL A 20 -1.23 -25.54 0.24
CA VAL A 20 -1.40 -24.13 0.64
C VAL A 20 -0.73 -23.17 -0.35
N HIS A 21 0.40 -23.55 -0.97
CA HIS A 21 1.03 -22.74 -2.02
C HIS A 21 0.15 -22.66 -3.28
N ASP A 22 -0.47 -23.77 -3.69
CA ASP A 22 -1.39 -23.80 -4.83
C ASP A 22 -2.66 -22.96 -4.57
N ASP A 23 -3.19 -22.93 -3.34
CA ASP A 23 -4.35 -22.09 -2.97
C ASP A 23 -3.97 -20.59 -2.90
N ILE A 24 -2.77 -20.25 -2.42
CA ILE A 24 -2.28 -18.87 -2.36
C ILE A 24 -2.01 -18.34 -3.77
N ASP A 25 -1.38 -19.09 -4.67
CA ASP A 25 -1.18 -18.66 -6.05
C ASP A 25 -2.52 -18.58 -6.82
N GLN A 26 -3.52 -19.38 -6.45
CA GLN A 26 -4.89 -19.27 -6.98
C GLN A 26 -5.66 -18.06 -6.40
N TYR A 27 -5.39 -17.64 -5.15
CA TYR A 27 -6.07 -16.51 -4.48
C TYR A 27 -5.38 -15.16 -4.71
N VAL A 28 -4.05 -15.13 -4.72
CA VAL A 28 -3.18 -13.95 -4.89
C VAL A 28 -2.88 -13.69 -6.37
N GLY A 29 -3.04 -14.70 -7.23
CA GLY A 29 -2.66 -14.68 -8.63
C GLY A 29 -3.33 -13.63 -9.53
N ASN A 30 -4.44 -12.98 -9.13
CA ASN A 30 -4.99 -11.77 -9.79
C ASN A 30 -6.30 -11.18 -9.18
N ASN A 31 -6.70 -11.53 -7.96
CA ASN A 31 -8.12 -11.37 -7.56
C ASN A 31 -8.46 -10.09 -6.78
N ALA A 32 -7.51 -9.19 -6.49
CA ALA A 32 -7.76 -7.95 -5.74
C ALA A 32 -7.76 -6.70 -6.65
N ASN A 33 -8.95 -6.12 -6.79
CA ASN A 33 -9.28 -5.07 -7.75
C ASN A 33 -9.07 -3.67 -7.19
N PHE A 34 -8.30 -2.84 -7.92
CA PHE A 34 -8.17 -1.43 -7.58
C PHE A 34 -9.44 -0.67 -7.92
N MET A 35 -10.10 -0.12 -6.90
CA MET A 35 -11.37 0.58 -7.06
C MET A 35 -11.20 2.08 -7.36
N GLY A 36 -10.02 2.67 -7.18
CA GLY A 36 -9.85 4.13 -7.31
C GLY A 36 -10.46 4.93 -6.15
N ILE A 37 -10.61 4.28 -4.99
CA ILE A 37 -11.13 4.88 -3.76
C ILE A 37 -10.00 5.51 -2.93
N PRO A 38 -10.27 6.56 -2.13
CA PRO A 38 -9.23 7.31 -1.41
C PRO A 38 -8.31 6.45 -0.51
N SER A 39 -8.83 5.41 0.14
CA SER A 39 -8.03 4.49 0.97
C SER A 39 -7.02 3.66 0.17
N GLN A 40 -7.11 3.66 -1.16
CA GLN A 40 -6.32 2.82 -2.07
C GLN A 40 -6.48 1.31 -1.82
N SER A 41 -7.47 0.90 -1.01
CA SER A 41 -7.73 -0.51 -0.72
C SER A 41 -8.14 -1.22 -1.99
N ARG A 42 -7.65 -2.45 -2.16
CA ARG A 42 -8.06 -3.33 -3.25
C ARG A 42 -9.04 -4.37 -2.74
N TRP A 43 -10.05 -4.65 -3.53
CA TRP A 43 -11.17 -5.50 -3.11
C TRP A 43 -11.13 -6.83 -3.85
N CYS A 44 -11.21 -7.93 -3.11
CA CYS A 44 -11.27 -9.25 -3.72
C CYS A 44 -12.57 -9.41 -4.53
N ASP A 45 -12.51 -10.13 -5.64
CA ASP A 45 -13.63 -10.36 -6.55
C ASP A 45 -14.68 -11.34 -5.98
N HIS A 46 -14.36 -12.14 -4.96
CA HIS A 46 -15.29 -13.06 -4.29
C HIS A 46 -15.22 -13.02 -2.74
N ASN A 47 -16.18 -13.67 -2.09
CA ASN A 47 -16.27 -13.77 -0.62
C ASN A 47 -15.36 -14.87 -0.07
N SER A 48 -14.94 -14.77 1.20
CA SER A 48 -14.27 -15.87 1.90
C SER A 48 -15.11 -17.15 1.84
N GLY A 49 -14.46 -18.30 1.63
CA GLY A 49 -15.14 -19.60 1.47
C GLY A 49 -15.57 -19.92 0.04
N THR A 50 -15.13 -19.14 -0.96
CA THR A 50 -15.30 -19.46 -2.39
C THR A 50 -13.96 -19.45 -3.10
N SER A 51 -13.83 -20.24 -4.17
CA SER A 51 -12.58 -20.36 -4.92
C SER A 51 -12.56 -19.56 -6.22
N ASN A 52 -13.67 -19.43 -6.96
CA ASN A 52 -13.66 -18.81 -8.30
C ASN A 52 -15.00 -18.20 -8.78
N ASP A 53 -16.01 -18.05 -7.90
CA ASP A 53 -17.32 -17.49 -8.30
C ASP A 53 -17.62 -16.17 -7.55
N PRO A 54 -17.48 -15.01 -8.21
CA PRO A 54 -17.81 -13.69 -7.65
C PRO A 54 -19.26 -13.54 -7.17
N LYS A 55 -20.18 -14.37 -7.69
CA LYS A 55 -21.62 -14.33 -7.36
C LYS A 55 -21.98 -15.27 -6.22
N ALA A 56 -21.10 -16.20 -5.85
CA ALA A 56 -21.34 -17.13 -4.76
C ALA A 56 -21.32 -16.42 -3.41
N TYR A 57 -22.17 -16.88 -2.48
CA TYR A 57 -22.35 -16.23 -1.18
C TYR A 57 -21.14 -16.32 -0.26
N GLY A 58 -20.23 -17.27 -0.51
CA GLY A 58 -19.19 -17.61 0.43
C GLY A 58 -19.71 -18.38 1.64
N ASP A 59 -18.83 -18.53 2.60
CA ASP A 59 -19.17 -19.03 3.92
C ASP A 59 -19.67 -17.90 4.82
N TYR A 60 -20.31 -18.31 5.92
CA TYR A 60 -20.81 -17.41 6.95
C TYR A 60 -19.95 -17.54 8.19
N TYR A 61 -19.53 -16.41 8.75
CA TYR A 61 -18.67 -16.36 9.92
C TYR A 61 -19.34 -15.55 11.02
N GLN A 62 -19.23 -16.00 12.26
CA GLN A 62 -19.53 -15.15 13.42
C GLN A 62 -18.40 -14.13 13.56
N TRP A 63 -18.68 -12.97 14.15
CA TRP A 63 -17.69 -11.89 14.17
C TRP A 63 -16.44 -12.32 14.94
N GLY A 64 -15.28 -12.28 14.27
CA GLY A 64 -14.02 -12.75 14.85
C GLY A 64 -13.86 -14.28 14.94
N ASN A 65 -14.85 -15.08 14.54
CA ASN A 65 -14.74 -16.53 14.49
C ASN A 65 -14.28 -16.99 13.11
N ILE A 66 -13.08 -17.55 13.07
CA ILE A 66 -12.41 -17.97 11.83
C ILE A 66 -12.86 -19.35 11.33
N HIS A 67 -13.80 -19.98 12.04
CA HIS A 67 -14.37 -21.27 11.70
C HIS A 67 -15.87 -21.15 11.49
N THR A 68 -16.36 -21.77 10.42
CA THR A 68 -17.80 -21.95 10.18
C THR A 68 -18.43 -22.77 11.29
N GLN A 69 -19.71 -22.53 11.56
CA GLN A 69 -20.43 -23.18 12.65
C GLN A 69 -21.59 -24.03 12.13
N GLY A 70 -21.91 -25.11 12.85
CA GLY A 70 -23.12 -25.89 12.58
C GLY A 70 -24.42 -25.17 12.96
N SER A 71 -24.32 -24.10 13.77
CA SER A 71 -25.42 -23.22 14.15
C SER A 71 -24.86 -21.86 14.58
N TYR A 72 -25.55 -20.76 14.28
CA TYR A 72 -25.11 -19.38 14.52
C TYR A 72 -26.00 -18.70 15.55
N ASN A 73 -25.62 -18.70 16.82
CA ASN A 73 -26.38 -18.09 17.90
C ASN A 73 -25.48 -17.85 19.13
N ALA A 74 -26.01 -17.16 20.14
CA ALA A 74 -25.26 -16.84 21.36
C ALA A 74 -24.63 -18.08 22.04
N ALA A 75 -25.25 -19.26 21.92
CA ALA A 75 -24.71 -20.49 22.50
C ALA A 75 -23.49 -21.03 21.72
N SER A 76 -23.48 -20.94 20.39
CA SER A 76 -22.31 -21.31 19.59
C SER A 76 -21.19 -20.28 19.63
N TYR A 77 -21.53 -19.01 19.82
CA TYR A 77 -20.54 -17.94 19.99
C TYR A 77 -19.93 -17.94 21.41
N GLY A 78 -20.74 -18.25 22.44
CA GLY A 78 -20.26 -18.59 23.78
C GLY A 78 -19.33 -17.55 24.42
N ASN A 79 -18.13 -17.98 24.81
CA ASN A 79 -17.10 -17.15 25.43
C ASN A 79 -16.51 -16.09 24.48
N MET A 80 -16.74 -16.15 23.17
CA MET A 80 -16.21 -15.17 22.22
C MET A 80 -16.74 -13.74 22.48
N TYR A 81 -17.90 -13.59 23.12
CA TYR A 81 -18.39 -12.29 23.57
C TYR A 81 -17.39 -11.58 24.51
N THR A 82 -16.74 -12.34 25.39
CA THR A 82 -15.80 -11.82 26.38
C THR A 82 -14.35 -11.94 25.93
N GLU A 83 -13.99 -12.98 25.17
CA GLU A 83 -12.62 -13.18 24.68
C GLU A 83 -12.22 -12.15 23.63
N ILE A 84 -13.12 -11.80 22.71
CA ILE A 84 -12.84 -10.78 21.69
C ILE A 84 -13.24 -9.42 22.25
N ASN A 85 -12.43 -8.91 23.17
CA ASN A 85 -12.59 -7.61 23.79
C ASN A 85 -11.74 -6.51 23.14
N THR A 86 -11.80 -6.43 21.81
CA THR A 86 -11.19 -5.34 21.03
C THR A 86 -12.27 -4.49 20.36
N THR A 87 -11.97 -3.22 20.10
CA THR A 87 -12.81 -2.32 19.30
C THR A 87 -12.69 -2.59 17.80
N ASP A 88 -11.61 -3.23 17.37
CA ASP A 88 -11.35 -3.57 15.97
C ASP A 88 -10.61 -4.92 15.90
N ILE A 89 -11.10 -5.83 15.06
CA ILE A 89 -10.44 -7.10 14.76
C ILE A 89 -9.51 -7.01 13.55
N ALA A 90 -9.44 -5.86 12.87
CA ALA A 90 -8.51 -5.58 11.79
C ALA A 90 -7.08 -5.58 12.33
N GLY A 91 -6.43 -6.74 12.23
CA GLY A 91 -5.02 -6.89 12.56
C GLY A 91 -4.73 -7.10 14.04
N TRP A 92 -4.38 -8.35 14.35
CA TRP A 92 -3.32 -8.68 15.31
C TRP A 92 -2.98 -10.17 15.14
N TYR A 93 -1.90 -10.48 14.42
CA TYR A 93 -1.24 -11.78 14.52
C TYR A 93 -0.31 -11.79 15.73
N GLY A 94 -0.88 -11.65 16.92
CA GLY A 94 -0.21 -12.08 18.14
C GLY A 94 -0.62 -13.51 18.37
N ASN A 95 0.26 -14.44 18.01
CA ASN A 95 0.14 -15.83 18.46
C ASN A 95 -0.23 -15.82 19.97
N PRO A 96 -1.38 -16.41 20.36
CA PRO A 96 -2.07 -17.47 19.64
C PRO A 96 -3.37 -17.14 18.90
N ARG A 97 -3.79 -15.88 18.72
CA ARG A 97 -5.15 -15.60 18.23
C ARG A 97 -5.23 -14.59 17.10
N CYS A 98 -5.62 -15.08 15.93
CA CYS A 98 -6.05 -14.31 14.77
C CYS A 98 -7.58 -14.35 14.71
N TRP A 99 -8.22 -13.17 14.66
CA TRP A 99 -9.70 -13.04 14.67
C TRP A 99 -10.26 -12.62 13.30
N ASP A 100 -9.45 -11.98 12.46
CA ASP A 100 -9.84 -11.60 11.11
C ASP A 100 -9.66 -12.79 10.16
N ILE A 101 -10.78 -13.41 9.75
CA ILE A 101 -10.80 -14.57 8.84
C ILE A 101 -9.99 -14.33 7.57
N ALA A 102 -10.09 -13.14 6.96
CA ALA A 102 -9.36 -12.81 5.75
C ALA A 102 -7.85 -12.83 6.02
N MET A 103 -7.42 -12.29 7.16
CA MET A 103 -6.02 -12.30 7.57
C MET A 103 -5.49 -13.71 7.89
N CYS A 104 -6.29 -14.53 8.56
CA CYS A 104 -5.83 -15.86 8.98
C CYS A 104 -5.66 -16.82 7.80
N TYR A 105 -6.58 -16.77 6.83
CA TYR A 105 -6.50 -17.63 5.64
C TYR A 105 -5.64 -17.02 4.53
N GLY A 106 -5.58 -15.69 4.46
CA GLY A 106 -4.73 -14.97 3.51
C GLY A 106 -3.29 -14.78 3.98
N GLU A 107 -2.80 -15.49 5.00
CA GLU A 107 -1.44 -15.41 5.54
C GLU A 107 -0.88 -13.98 5.66
N THR A 108 -1.67 -13.03 6.18
CA THR A 108 -1.38 -11.57 6.30
C THR A 108 -1.50 -10.71 5.04
N TRP A 109 -1.80 -11.28 3.87
CA TRP A 109 -2.02 -10.56 2.61
C TRP A 109 -3.39 -9.88 2.54
N LEU A 110 -4.38 -10.49 3.17
CA LEU A 110 -5.76 -10.04 3.13
C LEU A 110 -6.20 -9.50 4.49
N LYS A 111 -7.13 -8.56 4.45
CA LYS A 111 -7.84 -8.05 5.62
C LYS A 111 -9.32 -7.94 5.33
N SER A 112 -10.12 -8.13 6.36
CA SER A 112 -11.53 -7.76 6.29
C SER A 112 -11.63 -6.22 6.33
N PRO A 113 -12.59 -5.60 5.61
CA PRO A 113 -12.72 -4.15 5.59
C PRO A 113 -13.23 -3.61 6.94
N THR A 114 -12.67 -2.48 7.35
CA THR A 114 -13.16 -1.68 8.47
C THR A 114 -14.48 -1.00 8.14
N LYS A 115 -15.18 -0.49 9.16
CA LYS A 115 -16.37 0.35 8.98
C LYS A 115 -16.12 1.50 8.00
N ALA A 116 -15.02 2.23 8.17
CA ALA A 116 -14.67 3.38 7.34
C ALA A 116 -14.45 3.00 5.86
N GLN A 117 -13.85 1.84 5.59
CA GLN A 117 -13.63 1.38 4.22
C GLN A 117 -14.95 1.00 3.51
N TRP A 118 -15.91 0.42 4.23
CA TRP A 118 -17.25 0.18 3.68
C TRP A 118 -18.02 1.49 3.45
N GLU A 119 -17.95 2.45 4.37
CA GLU A 119 -18.55 3.79 4.22
C GLU A 119 -17.98 4.52 3.01
N GLU A 120 -16.66 4.45 2.81
CA GLU A 120 -15.98 4.99 1.63
C GLU A 120 -16.52 4.36 0.34
N LEU A 121 -16.66 3.04 0.31
CA LEU A 121 -17.15 2.32 -0.87
C LEU A 121 -18.63 2.64 -1.16
N ILE A 122 -19.46 2.87 -0.15
CA ILE A 122 -20.84 3.39 -0.33
C ILE A 122 -20.81 4.81 -0.92
N ALA A 123 -19.94 5.69 -0.41
CA ALA A 123 -19.92 7.10 -0.78
C ALA A 123 -19.29 7.38 -2.15
N THR A 124 -18.35 6.55 -2.59
CA THR A 124 -17.50 6.83 -3.77
C THR A 124 -17.82 5.99 -5.01
N CYS A 125 -18.37 4.79 -4.83
CA CYS A 125 -18.63 3.87 -5.94
C CYS A 125 -20.07 3.97 -6.46
N THR A 126 -20.27 3.54 -7.72
CA THR A 126 -21.59 3.38 -8.33
C THR A 126 -22.10 1.97 -8.11
N TRP A 127 -23.31 1.84 -7.55
CA TRP A 127 -23.94 0.56 -7.23
C TRP A 127 -25.12 0.26 -8.15
N THR A 128 -25.03 -0.82 -8.93
CA THR A 128 -26.08 -1.26 -9.86
C THR A 128 -26.62 -2.64 -9.45
N TRP A 129 -27.91 -2.72 -9.13
CA TRP A 129 -28.56 -3.97 -8.75
C TRP A 129 -28.89 -4.83 -9.99
N SER A 130 -28.71 -6.15 -9.88
CA SER A 130 -29.18 -7.13 -10.86
C SER A 130 -30.28 -8.00 -10.25
N ASP A 131 -31.49 -7.93 -10.81
CA ASP A 131 -32.61 -8.79 -10.39
C ASP A 131 -32.44 -10.24 -10.81
N ASP A 132 -31.70 -10.51 -11.88
CA ASP A 132 -31.46 -11.88 -12.35
C ASP A 132 -30.44 -12.59 -11.46
N ASP A 133 -29.37 -11.88 -11.11
CA ASP A 133 -28.26 -12.45 -10.35
C ASP A 133 -28.43 -12.29 -8.83
N LYS A 134 -29.30 -11.37 -8.39
CA LYS A 134 -29.46 -10.97 -6.97
C LYS A 134 -28.14 -10.49 -6.34
N VAL A 135 -27.43 -9.65 -7.09
CA VAL A 135 -26.15 -9.06 -6.68
C VAL A 135 -26.12 -7.56 -6.96
N PHE A 136 -25.19 -6.86 -6.30
CA PHE A 136 -24.73 -5.56 -6.74
C PHE A 136 -23.46 -5.68 -7.58
N TYR A 137 -23.46 -4.99 -8.72
CA TYR A 137 -22.25 -4.58 -9.43
C TYR A 137 -21.82 -3.23 -8.90
N VAL A 138 -20.67 -3.18 -8.24
CA VAL A 138 -20.11 -1.97 -7.62
C VAL A 138 -18.92 -1.51 -8.44
N GLN A 139 -19.05 -0.40 -9.15
CA GLN A 139 -18.00 0.18 -9.98
C GLN A 139 -17.34 1.36 -9.27
N GLY A 140 -16.03 1.29 -9.09
CA GLY A 140 -15.25 2.37 -8.48
C GLY A 140 -14.78 3.42 -9.49
N PRO A 141 -14.24 4.57 -9.03
CA PRO A 141 -13.69 5.62 -9.90
C PRO A 141 -12.61 5.16 -10.89
N SER A 142 -11.91 4.06 -10.61
CA SER A 142 -10.95 3.45 -11.56
C SER A 142 -11.60 2.83 -12.81
N GLY A 143 -12.92 2.65 -12.80
CA GLY A 143 -13.67 1.87 -13.79
C GLY A 143 -13.77 0.38 -13.46
N THR A 144 -13.03 -0.10 -12.46
CA THR A 144 -13.08 -1.50 -12.02
C THR A 144 -14.39 -1.80 -11.29
N THR A 145 -14.92 -3.01 -11.49
CA THR A 145 -16.18 -3.47 -10.88
C THR A 145 -15.95 -4.69 -10.01
N ILE A 146 -16.49 -4.68 -8.80
CA ILE A 146 -16.63 -5.86 -7.93
C ILE A 146 -18.10 -6.29 -7.85
N ILE A 147 -18.33 -7.54 -7.48
CA ILE A 147 -19.67 -8.11 -7.36
C ILE A 147 -19.92 -8.46 -5.89
N LEU A 148 -21.03 -7.97 -5.34
CA LEU A 148 -21.47 -8.23 -3.97
C LEU A 148 -22.81 -8.97 -3.97
N PRO A 149 -22.81 -10.29 -3.67
CA PRO A 149 -24.03 -11.07 -3.60
C PRO A 149 -24.94 -10.69 -2.43
N ALA A 150 -26.26 -10.77 -2.63
CA ALA A 150 -27.24 -10.71 -1.54
C ALA A 150 -27.27 -12.03 -0.75
N ALA A 151 -26.20 -12.29 0.00
CA ALA A 151 -25.98 -13.56 0.70
C ALA A 151 -26.91 -13.77 1.90
N GLY A 152 -27.62 -12.74 2.37
CA GLY A 152 -28.37 -12.81 3.61
C GLY A 152 -27.45 -13.03 4.82
N TYR A 153 -28.00 -13.60 5.89
CA TYR A 153 -27.24 -13.96 7.10
C TYR A 153 -27.74 -15.29 7.69
N LYS A 154 -26.93 -15.89 8.55
CA LYS A 154 -27.27 -17.09 9.33
C LYS A 154 -27.72 -16.73 10.74
N ASP A 155 -28.88 -17.28 11.11
CA ASP A 155 -29.40 -17.31 12.47
C ASP A 155 -29.86 -18.75 12.80
N GLY A 156 -29.26 -19.31 13.84
CA GLY A 156 -29.31 -20.73 14.13
C GLY A 156 -28.78 -21.54 12.94
N ARG A 157 -29.60 -22.47 12.46
CA ARG A 157 -29.27 -23.30 11.28
C ARG A 157 -29.82 -22.73 9.96
N THR A 158 -30.55 -21.62 10.04
CA THR A 158 -31.31 -21.09 8.90
C THR A 158 -30.60 -19.91 8.27
N THR A 159 -30.67 -19.83 6.93
CA THR A 159 -30.29 -18.61 6.20
C THR A 159 -31.52 -17.72 6.08
N LYS A 160 -31.36 -16.43 6.37
CA LYS A 160 -32.39 -15.40 6.28
C LYS A 160 -32.02 -14.44 5.14
N ASN A 161 -33.02 -13.98 4.41
CA ASN A 161 -32.93 -12.93 3.38
C ASN A 161 -31.92 -13.18 2.24
N ALA A 162 -31.52 -14.44 2.02
CA ALA A 162 -30.69 -14.79 0.88
C ALA A 162 -31.43 -14.50 -0.43
N GLY A 163 -30.75 -13.84 -1.37
CA GLY A 163 -31.28 -13.37 -2.64
C GLY A 163 -32.03 -12.04 -2.58
N THR A 164 -32.19 -11.44 -1.40
CA THR A 164 -32.85 -10.13 -1.24
C THR A 164 -31.96 -9.09 -0.57
N ASP A 165 -31.19 -9.51 0.43
CA ASP A 165 -30.40 -8.62 1.28
C ASP A 165 -28.94 -9.10 1.33
N GLY A 166 -27.99 -8.18 1.36
CA GLY A 166 -26.58 -8.47 1.60
C GLY A 166 -26.16 -8.05 3.00
N TYR A 167 -25.43 -8.92 3.71
CA TYR A 167 -24.85 -8.62 5.01
C TYR A 167 -23.38 -9.02 5.04
N TYR A 168 -22.51 -8.05 5.32
CA TYR A 168 -21.06 -8.23 5.32
C TYR A 168 -20.45 -7.69 6.59
N TRP A 169 -19.69 -8.51 7.31
CA TRP A 169 -19.01 -8.02 8.50
C TRP A 169 -18.02 -6.91 8.16
N THR A 170 -18.00 -5.89 9.02
CA THR A 170 -16.84 -5.03 9.17
C THR A 170 -15.98 -5.54 10.33
N THR A 171 -14.73 -5.12 10.39
CA THR A 171 -13.86 -5.45 11.53
C THR A 171 -14.16 -4.62 12.79
N THR A 172 -15.05 -3.62 12.71
CA THR A 172 -15.25 -2.65 13.79
C THR A 172 -16.38 -3.11 14.73
N ARG A 173 -16.09 -3.18 16.04
CA ARG A 173 -17.08 -3.50 17.07
C ARG A 173 -17.98 -2.28 17.34
N ASN A 174 -19.24 -2.53 17.67
CA ASN A 174 -20.12 -1.47 18.16
C ASN A 174 -19.63 -0.96 19.52
N GLU A 175 -19.40 0.34 19.62
CA GLU A 175 -18.95 1.03 20.83
C GLU A 175 -20.03 1.13 21.91
N ASN A 176 -21.32 1.11 21.52
CA ASN A 176 -22.46 1.28 22.42
C ASN A 176 -22.98 -0.06 22.97
N ASN A 177 -22.86 -1.13 22.19
CA ASN A 177 -23.24 -2.47 22.59
C ASN A 177 -22.16 -3.47 22.19
N THR A 178 -21.36 -3.92 23.17
CA THR A 178 -20.25 -4.83 22.91
C THR A 178 -20.68 -6.21 22.43
N ASN A 179 -21.98 -6.57 22.49
CA ASN A 179 -22.48 -7.81 21.88
C ASN A 179 -22.68 -7.69 20.36
N GLU A 180 -22.55 -6.49 19.80
CA GLU A 180 -22.74 -6.23 18.38
C GLU A 180 -21.45 -5.76 17.69
N ALA A 181 -21.42 -5.92 16.37
CA ALA A 181 -20.43 -5.33 15.50
C ALA A 181 -21.11 -4.65 14.31
N TYR A 182 -20.38 -3.75 13.66
CA TYR A 182 -20.88 -3.10 12.46
C TYR A 182 -20.81 -4.05 11.26
N CYS A 183 -21.81 -3.98 10.40
CA CYS A 183 -21.85 -4.66 9.12
C CYS A 183 -22.38 -3.73 8.03
N LEU A 184 -21.98 -3.97 6.78
CA LEU A 184 -22.70 -3.44 5.63
C LEU A 184 -24.01 -4.23 5.51
N HIS A 185 -25.11 -3.49 5.41
CA HIS A 185 -26.41 -3.99 4.99
C HIS A 185 -26.79 -3.33 3.66
N PHE A 186 -27.30 -4.13 2.72
CA PHE A 186 -27.96 -3.59 1.55
C PHE A 186 -29.20 -4.38 1.16
N THR A 187 -30.13 -3.67 0.53
CA THR A 187 -31.19 -4.19 -0.33
C THR A 187 -31.03 -3.56 -1.72
N LYS A 188 -31.91 -3.87 -2.67
CA LYS A 188 -31.89 -3.18 -3.98
C LYS A 188 -31.93 -1.65 -3.85
N ASP A 189 -32.64 -1.13 -2.84
CA ASP A 189 -32.93 0.29 -2.67
C ASP A 189 -32.03 0.96 -1.62
N VAL A 190 -31.52 0.21 -0.65
CA VAL A 190 -30.79 0.74 0.53
C VAL A 190 -29.37 0.20 0.59
N LYS A 191 -28.40 1.05 0.98
CA LYS A 191 -27.03 0.68 1.34
C LYS A 191 -26.65 1.46 2.59
N GLU A 192 -26.33 0.77 3.67
CA GLU A 192 -26.10 1.40 4.95
C GLU A 192 -25.18 0.56 5.84
N ILE A 193 -24.60 1.20 6.84
CA ILE A 193 -23.89 0.52 7.91
C ILE A 193 -24.82 0.42 9.11
N ILE A 194 -25.07 -0.82 9.55
CA ILE A 194 -25.89 -1.12 10.74
C ILE A 194 -25.09 -1.97 11.72
N THR A 195 -25.68 -2.25 12.88
CA THR A 195 -25.11 -3.18 13.86
C THR A 195 -25.90 -4.49 13.86
N MET A 196 -25.19 -5.60 14.03
CA MET A 196 -25.78 -6.92 14.20
C MET A 196 -25.10 -7.66 15.36
N ASP A 197 -25.83 -8.58 15.98
CA ASP A 197 -25.28 -9.44 17.03
C ASP A 197 -24.09 -10.24 16.47
N ARG A 198 -22.96 -10.19 17.18
CA ARG A 198 -21.71 -10.85 16.80
C ARG A 198 -21.83 -12.36 16.63
N ALA A 199 -22.85 -12.99 17.22
CA ALA A 199 -23.12 -14.41 17.09
C ALA A 199 -23.85 -14.82 15.81
N LEU A 200 -24.29 -13.88 14.97
CA LEU A 200 -24.87 -14.18 13.66
C LEU A 200 -23.78 -14.48 12.64
N GLY A 201 -24.09 -15.31 11.65
CA GLY A 201 -23.17 -15.63 10.57
C GLY A 201 -23.37 -14.72 9.38
N LEU A 202 -22.36 -13.91 9.03
CA LEU A 202 -22.40 -13.03 7.85
C LEU A 202 -21.23 -13.35 6.91
N SER A 203 -21.34 -12.93 5.66
CA SER A 203 -20.26 -13.03 4.68
C SER A 203 -19.11 -12.08 5.02
N VAL A 204 -17.91 -12.42 4.54
CA VAL A 204 -16.73 -11.56 4.60
C VAL A 204 -16.20 -11.38 3.18
N ARG A 205 -15.92 -10.12 2.83
CA ARG A 205 -15.33 -9.73 1.55
C ARG A 205 -13.88 -9.29 1.79
N PRO A 206 -12.88 -10.12 1.46
CA PRO A 206 -11.47 -9.76 1.71
C PRO A 206 -11.00 -8.55 0.89
N THR A 207 -9.99 -7.86 1.42
CA THR A 207 -9.32 -6.72 0.80
C THR A 207 -7.82 -6.79 0.99
N ILE A 208 -7.06 -6.11 0.13
CA ILE A 208 -5.64 -5.80 0.34
C ILE A 208 -5.55 -4.33 0.77
N PRO A 209 -4.98 -4.00 1.94
CA PRO A 209 -4.76 -2.63 2.35
C PRO A 209 -3.89 -1.85 1.37
N GLY A 210 -4.25 -0.60 1.11
CA GLY A 210 -3.40 0.36 0.41
C GLY A 210 -2.74 1.32 1.40
N TYR A 211 -1.45 1.62 1.21
CA TYR A 211 -0.72 2.62 1.98
C TYR A 211 -0.12 3.67 1.07
N ILE A 212 -0.33 4.93 1.45
CA ILE A 212 0.27 6.09 0.80
C ILE A 212 1.47 6.53 1.64
N PHE A 213 2.65 6.44 1.05
CA PHE A 213 3.90 6.96 1.56
C PHE A 213 4.02 8.42 1.13
N ASP A 214 3.29 9.28 1.84
CA ASP A 214 3.31 10.73 1.66
C ASP A 214 4.59 11.30 2.30
N GLU A 215 5.36 12.08 1.55
CA GLU A 215 6.58 12.73 2.05
C GLU A 215 6.29 13.78 3.13
N GLU A 216 5.04 14.23 3.28
CA GLU A 216 4.61 15.12 4.36
C GLU A 216 4.14 14.38 5.63
N ALA A 217 4.14 13.05 5.63
CA ALA A 217 3.61 12.26 6.75
C ALA A 217 4.47 12.40 8.02
N THR A 218 3.88 12.85 9.12
CA THR A 218 4.55 12.92 10.44
C THR A 218 4.50 11.60 11.22
N VAL A 219 3.76 10.62 10.72
CA VAL A 219 3.63 9.27 11.30
C VAL A 219 3.79 8.23 10.20
N SER A 220 4.34 7.07 10.55
CA SER A 220 4.39 5.95 9.60
C SER A 220 2.97 5.46 9.31
N PRO A 221 2.58 5.29 8.03
CA PRO A 221 1.27 4.74 7.70
C PRO A 221 1.17 3.24 7.99
N VAL A 222 2.29 2.56 8.24
CA VAL A 222 2.36 1.09 8.30
C VAL A 222 2.33 0.60 9.75
N PRO A 223 1.42 -0.31 10.13
CA PRO A 223 1.46 -1.00 11.42
C PRO A 223 2.74 -1.84 11.57
N LEU A 224 3.16 -2.12 12.81
CA LEU A 224 4.28 -3.03 13.09
C LEU A 224 4.04 -4.43 12.50
N GLY A 225 5.05 -5.02 11.85
CA GLY A 225 4.98 -6.35 11.22
C GLY A 225 5.29 -6.33 9.72
N GLN A 226 5.29 -7.49 9.08
CA GLN A 226 5.43 -7.59 7.62
C GLN A 226 4.06 -7.78 6.96
N TYR A 227 3.77 -7.01 5.92
CA TYR A 227 2.49 -7.04 5.23
C TYR A 227 2.68 -6.94 3.72
N ASN A 228 1.98 -7.77 2.94
CA ASN A 228 1.86 -7.57 1.51
C ASN A 228 0.71 -6.60 1.23
N VAL A 229 1.03 -5.42 0.72
CA VAL A 229 0.09 -4.30 0.62
C VAL A 229 0.36 -3.47 -0.61
N PHE A 230 -0.64 -2.71 -1.04
CA PHE A 230 -0.45 -1.81 -2.17
C PHE A 230 0.25 -0.53 -1.72
N ALA A 231 1.46 -0.28 -2.22
CA ALA A 231 2.20 0.94 -1.89
C ALA A 231 1.97 2.02 -2.95
N THR A 232 1.82 3.27 -2.53
CA THR A 232 1.88 4.45 -3.40
C THR A 232 2.84 5.45 -2.80
N LEU A 233 3.82 5.94 -3.56
CA LEU A 233 4.64 7.09 -3.14
C LEU A 233 3.92 8.37 -3.55
N LYS A 234 3.85 9.34 -2.62
CA LYS A 234 3.30 10.66 -2.88
C LYS A 234 4.31 11.72 -2.50
N THR A 235 4.67 12.55 -3.47
CA THR A 235 5.88 13.35 -3.43
C THR A 235 5.81 14.51 -4.43
N THR A 236 6.46 15.61 -4.08
CA THR A 236 6.54 16.84 -4.89
C THR A 236 7.67 16.82 -5.90
N ALA A 237 8.52 15.79 -5.89
CA ALA A 237 9.67 15.71 -6.78
C ALA A 237 9.25 15.58 -8.25
N GLU A 238 9.94 16.33 -9.10
CA GLU A 238 9.71 16.31 -10.55
C GLU A 238 10.58 15.27 -11.23
N GLU A 239 10.27 14.92 -12.48
CA GLU A 239 11.10 14.01 -13.30
C GLU A 239 12.53 14.54 -13.48
N ASP A 240 13.53 13.65 -13.48
CA ASP A 240 14.95 13.96 -13.63
C ASP A 240 15.59 14.75 -12.46
N GLU A 241 14.94 14.77 -11.29
CA GLU A 241 15.48 15.37 -10.08
C GLU A 241 16.13 14.32 -9.18
N TRP A 242 17.31 14.65 -8.64
CA TRP A 242 17.91 13.86 -7.57
C TRP A 242 17.17 14.11 -6.27
N ARG A 243 16.94 13.05 -5.48
CA ARG A 243 16.40 13.15 -4.13
C ARG A 243 16.80 11.96 -3.27
N PRO A 244 16.86 12.13 -1.93
CA PRO A 244 16.96 11.00 -1.03
C PRO A 244 15.68 10.16 -1.05
N LEU A 245 15.81 8.84 -0.96
CA LEU A 245 14.70 7.90 -0.86
C LEU A 245 15.05 6.82 0.16
N CYS A 246 14.13 6.56 1.09
CA CYS A 246 14.22 5.48 2.05
C CYS A 246 12.80 4.98 2.35
N VAL A 247 12.46 3.79 1.87
CA VAL A 247 11.10 3.23 1.96
C VAL A 247 11.09 1.91 2.73
N PRO A 248 10.00 1.54 3.42
CA PRO A 248 9.93 0.32 4.22
C PRO A 248 9.71 -0.97 3.40
N PHE A 249 10.02 -0.97 2.11
CA PHE A 249 9.83 -2.11 1.21
C PHE A 249 10.90 -2.13 0.11
N ASN A 250 11.09 -3.28 -0.52
CA ASN A 250 12.01 -3.40 -1.64
C ASN A 250 11.38 -2.81 -2.91
N ILE A 251 12.22 -2.15 -3.71
CA ILE A 251 11.88 -1.73 -5.08
C ILE A 251 12.88 -2.39 -6.02
N ALA A 252 12.40 -3.37 -6.78
CA ALA A 252 13.13 -4.13 -7.77
C ALA A 252 12.23 -4.43 -8.98
N ASN A 253 12.82 -4.95 -10.05
CA ASN A 253 12.06 -5.45 -11.18
C ASN A 253 11.42 -6.80 -10.83
N GLU A 254 10.11 -6.80 -10.62
CA GLU A 254 9.34 -7.98 -10.22
C GLU A 254 8.11 -8.13 -11.13
N ALA A 255 7.80 -9.37 -11.54
CA ALA A 255 6.65 -9.63 -12.39
C ALA A 255 5.34 -9.23 -11.68
N GLY A 256 4.47 -8.47 -12.36
CA GLY A 256 3.19 -8.01 -11.80
C GLY A 256 3.27 -6.76 -10.92
N GLN A 257 4.45 -6.15 -10.76
CA GLN A 257 4.65 -4.86 -10.08
C GLN A 257 5.07 -3.77 -11.09
N CYS A 258 5.11 -2.51 -10.66
CA CYS A 258 5.72 -1.47 -11.51
C CYS A 258 7.22 -1.76 -11.68
N ASN A 259 7.74 -1.48 -12.88
CA ASN A 259 9.17 -1.64 -13.11
C ASN A 259 9.93 -0.59 -12.32
N LEU A 260 11.15 -0.92 -11.90
CA LEU A 260 12.00 0.04 -11.21
C LEU A 260 12.20 1.31 -12.03
N SER A 261 12.35 1.16 -13.36
CA SER A 261 12.51 2.25 -14.33
C SER A 261 11.31 3.19 -14.41
N ASP A 262 10.12 2.74 -13.98
CA ASP A 262 8.93 3.59 -13.94
C ASP A 262 9.03 4.57 -12.76
N ILE A 263 9.78 4.23 -11.72
CA ILE A 263 9.88 5.02 -10.49
C ILE A 263 11.18 5.82 -10.47
N VAL A 264 12.31 5.18 -10.73
CA VAL A 264 13.64 5.78 -10.66
C VAL A 264 14.44 5.45 -11.91
N SER A 265 15.17 6.43 -12.44
CA SER A 265 16.08 6.23 -13.58
C SER A 265 17.50 5.89 -13.14
N LYS A 266 17.90 6.30 -11.93
CA LYS A 266 19.20 5.99 -11.32
C LYS A 266 19.07 5.81 -9.81
N ILE A 267 19.91 4.94 -9.26
CA ILE A 267 20.06 4.72 -7.82
C ILE A 267 21.54 4.93 -7.49
N ALA A 268 21.83 5.72 -6.47
CA ALA A 268 23.20 6.00 -6.03
C ALA A 268 23.37 5.76 -4.52
N VAL A 269 24.47 5.10 -4.19
CA VAL A 269 24.83 4.71 -2.82
C VAL A 269 25.81 5.71 -2.20
N PHE A 270 25.62 6.02 -0.93
CA PHE A 270 26.50 6.94 -0.20
C PHE A 270 27.89 6.33 0.01
N LYS A 271 28.94 7.10 -0.28
CA LYS A 271 30.36 6.71 -0.16
C LYS A 271 31.15 7.54 0.85
N GLY A 272 30.48 8.42 1.60
CA GLY A 272 31.10 9.25 2.61
C GLY A 272 31.26 10.70 2.17
N ILE A 273 31.98 11.47 3.00
CA ILE A 273 32.30 12.87 2.75
C ILE A 273 33.81 13.00 2.54
N GLU A 274 34.21 13.69 1.48
CA GLU A 274 35.61 13.99 1.22
C GLU A 274 35.74 15.45 0.74
N ASN A 275 36.61 16.24 1.38
CA ASN A 275 36.88 17.64 1.03
C ASN A 275 35.61 18.51 0.90
N GLY A 276 34.64 18.34 1.81
CA GLY A 276 33.36 19.07 1.80
C GLY A 276 32.38 18.61 0.71
N VAL A 277 32.60 17.44 0.11
CA VAL A 277 31.73 16.85 -0.90
C VAL A 277 31.14 15.54 -0.37
N ALA A 278 29.82 15.45 -0.28
CA ALA A 278 29.10 14.19 -0.09
C ALA A 278 29.14 13.39 -1.41
N LYS A 279 29.75 12.21 -1.37
CA LYS A 279 29.98 11.38 -2.56
C LYS A 279 28.96 10.24 -2.64
N PHE A 280 28.43 10.05 -3.84
CA PHE A 280 27.55 8.95 -4.20
C PHE A 280 28.04 8.27 -5.48
N GLU A 281 27.80 6.98 -5.61
CA GLU A 281 28.10 6.19 -6.82
C GLU A 281 26.86 5.45 -7.28
N THR A 282 26.59 5.47 -8.58
CA THR A 282 25.44 4.77 -9.14
C THR A 282 25.59 3.25 -9.08
N LEU A 283 24.48 2.58 -8.85
CA LEU A 283 24.37 1.14 -9.04
C LEU A 283 24.29 0.82 -10.54
N GLY A 284 24.68 -0.40 -10.91
CA GLY A 284 24.51 -0.92 -12.26
C GLY A 284 23.04 -1.09 -12.65
N ALA A 285 22.79 -1.53 -13.89
CA ALA A 285 21.44 -1.69 -14.43
C ALA A 285 20.53 -2.65 -13.62
N ASP A 286 21.14 -3.60 -12.89
CA ASP A 286 20.43 -4.55 -12.03
C ASP A 286 20.30 -4.06 -10.57
N GLY A 287 20.57 -2.78 -10.33
CA GLY A 287 20.43 -2.17 -9.00
C GLY A 287 18.99 -2.24 -8.50
N SER A 288 18.83 -2.36 -7.18
CA SER A 288 17.54 -2.34 -6.49
C SER A 288 17.60 -1.47 -5.25
N ILE A 289 16.44 -1.03 -4.77
CA ILE A 289 16.31 -0.33 -3.50
C ILE A 289 15.91 -1.37 -2.46
N GLU A 290 16.79 -1.59 -1.48
CA GLU A 290 16.48 -2.44 -0.34
C GLU A 290 15.65 -1.70 0.71
N TYR A 291 14.70 -2.40 1.32
CA TYR A 291 13.85 -1.85 2.38
C TYR A 291 14.69 -1.21 3.48
N GLY A 292 14.29 -0.01 3.89
CA GLY A 292 14.90 0.80 4.93
C GLY A 292 16.30 1.32 4.63
N THR A 293 16.91 0.97 3.51
CA THR A 293 18.24 1.49 3.15
C THR A 293 18.07 2.86 2.47
N PRO A 294 18.77 3.91 2.93
CA PRO A 294 18.73 5.22 2.29
C PRO A 294 19.60 5.27 1.03
N TYR A 295 19.02 5.74 -0.06
CA TYR A 295 19.69 5.99 -1.34
C TYR A 295 19.50 7.44 -1.79
N LEU A 296 20.36 7.92 -2.68
CA LEU A 296 20.06 9.07 -3.53
C LEU A 296 19.56 8.54 -4.87
N VAL A 297 18.38 8.94 -5.31
CA VAL A 297 17.75 8.43 -6.54
C VAL A 297 17.43 9.57 -7.50
N MET A 298 17.50 9.29 -8.79
CA MET A 298 16.97 10.18 -9.82
C MET A 298 15.56 9.72 -10.17
N THR A 299 14.59 10.61 -10.02
CA THR A 299 13.17 10.34 -10.27
C THR A 299 12.89 10.10 -11.76
N ALA A 300 11.97 9.17 -12.02
CA ALA A 300 11.37 8.99 -13.34
C ALA A 300 9.95 9.61 -13.39
N GLY A 301 9.35 9.66 -14.58
CA GLY A 301 8.06 10.33 -14.81
C GLY A 301 6.84 9.75 -14.06
N SER A 302 6.98 8.61 -13.37
CA SER A 302 5.89 7.94 -12.64
C SER A 302 6.07 7.95 -11.12
N PHE A 303 6.88 8.85 -10.56
CA PHE A 303 7.22 8.85 -9.13
C PHE A 303 6.01 8.97 -8.17
N ASN A 304 4.90 9.57 -8.63
CA ASN A 304 3.63 9.66 -7.90
C ASN A 304 2.63 8.51 -8.20
N SER A 305 3.10 7.39 -8.74
CA SER A 305 2.24 6.30 -9.20
C SER A 305 2.15 5.15 -8.19
N PRO A 306 1.06 4.34 -8.24
CA PRO A 306 0.97 3.10 -7.48
C PRO A 306 2.14 2.17 -7.81
N MET A 307 2.81 1.65 -6.78
CA MET A 307 4.02 0.84 -6.92
C MET A 307 3.76 -0.66 -7.04
N GLY A 308 2.50 -1.07 -7.02
CA GLY A 308 2.14 -2.49 -6.97
C GLY A 308 1.99 -3.02 -5.55
N ASN A 309 1.74 -4.33 -5.47
CA ASN A 309 1.87 -5.10 -4.25
C ASN A 309 3.33 -5.06 -3.80
N ARG A 310 3.56 -4.72 -2.53
CA ARG A 310 4.88 -4.70 -1.91
C ARG A 310 4.81 -5.42 -0.57
N LEU A 311 5.84 -6.21 -0.27
CA LEU A 311 6.09 -6.67 1.09
C LEU A 311 6.68 -5.50 1.88
N ILE A 312 5.85 -4.90 2.72
CA ILE A 312 6.22 -3.78 3.57
C ILE A 312 6.63 -4.29 4.94
N ASN A 313 7.82 -3.89 5.37
CA ASN A 313 8.32 -4.10 6.69
C ASN A 313 7.97 -2.89 7.55
N GLY A 314 6.92 -3.02 8.36
CA GLY A 314 6.46 -2.00 9.30
C GLY A 314 7.34 -1.82 10.52
N ASP A 315 8.54 -2.43 10.57
CA ASP A 315 9.58 -2.02 11.51
C ASP A 315 9.89 -0.52 11.28
N GLU A 316 9.62 0.30 12.29
CA GLU A 316 9.76 1.76 12.22
C GLU A 316 11.23 2.21 12.09
N SER A 317 12.20 1.30 12.24
CA SER A 317 13.61 1.64 12.14
C SER A 317 14.11 1.61 10.70
N ALA A 318 14.14 2.79 10.08
CA ALA A 318 14.94 3.01 8.88
C ALA A 318 16.43 2.76 9.19
N LYS A 319 17.16 2.20 8.20
CA LYS A 319 18.57 1.85 8.35
C LYS A 319 19.46 3.09 8.20
N THR A 320 20.72 2.92 8.58
CA THR A 320 21.79 3.90 8.43
C THR A 320 22.92 3.29 7.61
N VAL A 321 23.42 4.02 6.63
CA VAL A 321 24.63 3.68 5.86
C VAL A 321 25.78 4.57 6.33
N THR A 322 26.81 3.97 6.93
CA THR A 322 27.99 4.69 7.45
C THR A 322 29.20 4.49 6.54
N ALA A 323 29.87 5.59 6.21
CA ALA A 323 31.11 5.60 5.44
C ALA A 323 32.08 6.63 6.05
N GLY A 324 33.17 6.14 6.65
CA GLY A 324 34.12 6.99 7.37
C GLY A 324 33.50 7.60 8.64
N ASN A 325 33.55 8.92 8.75
CA ASN A 325 33.03 9.71 9.87
C ASN A 325 31.58 10.21 9.65
N ALA A 326 30.97 9.84 8.53
CA ALA A 326 29.63 10.28 8.14
C ALA A 326 28.66 9.11 8.02
N SER A 327 27.40 9.39 8.34
CA SER A 327 26.29 8.43 8.30
C SER A 327 25.11 9.04 7.55
N PHE A 328 24.58 8.30 6.58
CA PHE A 328 23.37 8.63 5.86
C PHE A 328 22.20 7.83 6.46
N HIS A 329 21.25 8.53 7.06
CA HIS A 329 20.15 7.96 7.85
C HIS A 329 18.84 8.07 7.10
N GLY A 330 18.17 6.94 6.92
CA GLY A 330 16.78 6.93 6.43
C GLY A 330 15.80 7.47 7.49
N THR A 331 14.64 7.93 7.03
CA THR A 331 13.50 8.26 7.89
C THR A 331 12.20 7.99 7.16
N TYR A 332 11.23 7.38 7.85
CA TYR A 332 9.87 7.18 7.32
C TYR A 332 8.89 8.28 7.75
N GLN A 333 9.35 9.24 8.54
CA GLN A 333 8.53 10.31 9.10
C GLN A 333 9.17 11.66 8.85
N LYS A 334 8.32 12.65 8.56
CA LYS A 334 8.68 14.06 8.49
C LYS A 334 9.00 14.55 9.89
N LYS A 335 10.14 15.24 10.04
CA LYS A 335 10.61 15.78 11.31
C LYS A 335 11.60 16.92 11.13
N ASN A 336 11.77 17.72 12.17
CA ASN A 336 12.84 18.71 12.21
C ASN A 336 14.21 18.01 12.34
N ALA A 337 15.15 18.42 11.51
CA ALA A 337 16.55 17.99 11.57
C ALA A 337 17.24 18.66 12.76
N ALA A 338 17.82 17.86 13.66
CA ALA A 338 18.60 18.38 14.77
C ALA A 338 19.78 19.26 14.28
N ALA A 339 20.17 20.26 15.07
CA ALA A 339 21.27 21.14 14.73
C ALA A 339 22.57 20.35 14.41
N GLY A 340 23.24 20.73 13.32
CA GLY A 340 24.42 20.02 12.78
C GLY A 340 24.10 18.87 11.83
N THR A 341 22.83 18.51 11.63
CA THR A 341 22.39 17.53 10.62
C THR A 341 22.39 18.15 9.24
N TYR A 342 22.83 17.43 8.22
CA TYR A 342 22.86 17.87 6.84
C TYR A 342 21.63 17.36 6.07
N VAL A 343 20.85 18.28 5.49
CA VAL A 343 19.60 18.02 4.77
C VAL A 343 19.76 18.36 3.29
N PHE A 344 19.28 17.47 2.42
CA PHE A 344 19.41 17.67 0.97
C PHE A 344 18.39 18.69 0.45
N ASN A 345 18.83 19.62 -0.40
CA ASN A 345 17.98 20.66 -0.99
C ASN A 345 17.74 20.50 -2.50
N GLY A 346 18.12 19.36 -3.09
CA GLY A 346 18.09 19.11 -4.55
C GLY A 346 19.46 19.11 -5.21
N THR A 347 20.46 19.80 -4.64
CA THR A 347 21.81 19.89 -5.22
C THR A 347 22.93 19.77 -4.19
N THR A 348 22.71 20.26 -2.98
CA THR A 348 23.66 20.25 -1.87
C THR A 348 23.00 19.71 -0.61
N PHE A 349 23.84 19.40 0.36
CA PHE A 349 23.42 19.05 1.71
C PHE A 349 23.74 20.22 2.63
N GLU A 350 22.71 20.87 3.15
CA GLU A 350 22.81 22.07 3.99
C GLU A 350 22.71 21.69 5.47
N LYS A 351 23.60 22.25 6.29
CA LYS A 351 23.62 22.02 7.73
C LYS A 351 22.43 22.74 8.37
N SER A 352 21.63 21.99 9.11
CA SER A 352 20.50 22.48 9.89
C SER A 352 21.00 23.19 11.15
N ASP A 353 20.37 24.32 11.48
CA ASP A 353 20.45 24.98 12.79
C ASP A 353 19.41 24.43 13.79
N GLY A 354 18.61 23.45 13.37
CA GLY A 354 17.45 22.94 14.10
C GLY A 354 16.11 23.26 13.44
N SER A 355 16.09 24.15 12.44
CA SER A 355 14.87 24.58 11.74
C SER A 355 14.59 23.84 10.43
N ALA A 356 15.58 23.18 9.84
CA ALA A 356 15.39 22.47 8.57
C ALA A 356 14.50 21.24 8.75
N GLU A 357 13.62 20.99 7.79
CA GLU A 357 12.75 19.82 7.78
C GLU A 357 13.37 18.69 6.96
N VAL A 358 13.33 17.47 7.50
CA VAL A 358 13.53 16.24 6.73
C VAL A 358 12.16 15.67 6.41
N LEU A 359 11.87 15.45 5.13
CA LEU A 359 10.62 14.85 4.67
C LEU A 359 10.54 13.35 4.99
N ALA A 360 9.34 12.81 5.07
CA ALA A 360 9.11 11.38 5.24
C ALA A 360 9.58 10.57 4.02
N ASN A 361 10.00 9.34 4.26
CA ASN A 361 10.51 8.41 3.25
C ASN A 361 11.76 8.94 2.52
N THR A 362 12.53 9.81 3.17
CA THR A 362 13.78 10.40 2.67
C THR A 362 14.94 10.08 3.62
N ALA A 363 16.07 10.79 3.48
CA ALA A 363 17.25 10.56 4.28
C ALA A 363 18.07 11.84 4.48
N PHE A 364 18.89 11.85 5.53
CA PHE A 364 19.72 12.97 5.94
C PHE A 364 21.11 12.49 6.38
N ILE A 365 22.10 13.37 6.41
CA ILE A 365 23.47 13.03 6.78
C ILE A 365 23.80 13.58 8.18
N THR A 366 24.46 12.77 9.01
CA THR A 366 25.15 13.24 10.22
C THR A 366 26.62 12.91 10.11
N THR A 367 27.45 13.64 10.84
CA THR A 367 28.91 13.43 10.85
C THR A 367 29.48 13.76 12.22
N THR A 368 30.56 13.07 12.60
CA THR A 368 31.34 13.40 13.80
C THR A 368 32.41 14.46 13.52
N ASP A 369 32.59 14.86 12.26
CA ASP A 369 33.56 15.89 11.87
C ASP A 369 32.96 17.29 11.95
N ALA A 370 33.28 17.97 13.05
CA ALA A 370 32.84 19.33 13.32
C ALA A 370 33.48 20.39 12.39
N SER A 371 34.51 20.04 11.62
CA SER A 371 35.22 20.98 10.73
C SER A 371 34.57 21.14 9.35
N LEU A 372 33.55 20.33 9.05
CA LEU A 372 32.86 20.38 7.77
C LEU A 372 32.08 21.68 7.56
N PRO A 373 32.04 22.20 6.31
CA PRO A 373 31.38 23.46 5.99
C PRO A 373 29.87 23.41 6.23
N GLU A 374 29.22 24.57 6.25
CA GLU A 374 27.75 24.68 6.37
C GLU A 374 27.01 24.06 5.18
N SER A 375 27.61 24.07 3.99
CA SER A 375 27.08 23.43 2.79
C SER A 375 28.06 22.38 2.27
N LEU A 376 27.60 21.13 2.18
CA LEU A 376 28.32 20.06 1.50
C LEU A 376 27.83 19.98 0.06
N LYS A 377 28.77 20.03 -0.88
CA LYS A 377 28.43 19.75 -2.29
C LYS A 377 28.02 18.29 -2.43
N CYS A 378 27.11 17.98 -3.34
CA CYS A 378 26.80 16.59 -3.68
C CYS A 378 27.49 16.21 -4.98
N SER A 379 28.05 15.00 -5.04
CA SER A 379 28.53 14.41 -6.30
C SER A 379 27.97 13.01 -6.50
N VAL A 380 27.62 12.71 -7.76
CA VAL A 380 27.26 11.36 -8.21
C VAL A 380 28.24 10.97 -9.31
N ASP A 381 28.88 9.81 -9.18
CA ASP A 381 29.90 9.31 -10.13
C ASP A 381 31.02 10.31 -10.41
N GLY A 382 31.41 11.06 -9.37
CA GLY A 382 32.45 12.10 -9.44
C GLY A 382 31.99 13.42 -10.09
N GLN A 383 30.74 13.51 -10.57
CA GLN A 383 30.18 14.75 -11.11
C GLN A 383 29.39 15.50 -10.04
N LEU A 384 29.66 16.79 -9.88
CA LEU A 384 28.93 17.64 -8.94
C LEU A 384 27.50 17.87 -9.43
N LEU A 385 26.54 17.77 -8.52
CA LEU A 385 25.18 18.25 -8.76
C LEU A 385 25.21 19.78 -8.75
N THR A 386 24.60 20.39 -9.76
CA THR A 386 24.51 21.84 -9.89
C THR A 386 23.11 22.22 -10.32
N THR A 387 22.60 23.34 -9.83
CA THR A 387 21.41 23.96 -10.41
C THR A 387 21.70 24.27 -11.88
N PRO A 388 20.78 24.01 -12.84
CA PRO A 388 21.02 24.30 -14.26
C PRO A 388 21.31 25.80 -14.43
N THR A 389 22.58 26.16 -14.48
CA THR A 389 23.05 27.54 -14.60
C THR A 389 23.48 27.75 -16.03
N GLY A 390 22.51 28.07 -16.90
CA GLY A 390 22.70 28.74 -18.19
C GLY A 390 23.56 28.01 -19.25
N ILE A 391 22.93 27.64 -20.37
CA ILE A 391 23.54 27.10 -21.60
C ILE A 391 24.03 25.64 -21.44
N ALA A 392 23.12 24.78 -20.99
CA ALA A 392 22.99 23.51 -21.69
C ALA A 392 22.13 23.79 -22.93
N THR A 393 22.56 23.29 -24.09
CA THR A 393 21.77 23.22 -25.33
C THR A 393 20.29 23.14 -25.02
N MET A 394 19.49 24.10 -25.49
CA MET A 394 18.05 23.92 -25.54
C MET A 394 17.72 22.78 -26.51
N THR A 395 17.90 21.53 -26.08
CA THR A 395 16.85 20.56 -26.28
C THR A 395 15.68 21.12 -25.48
N THR A 396 14.82 21.84 -26.20
CA THR A 396 13.53 22.38 -25.75
C THR A 396 13.10 21.74 -24.45
N GLU A 397 12.99 22.53 -23.38
CA GLU A 397 12.14 22.21 -22.23
C GLU A 397 10.91 21.48 -22.78
N ALA A 398 10.83 20.18 -22.52
CA ALA A 398 9.79 19.37 -23.12
C ALA A 398 8.48 19.86 -22.51
N ALA A 399 7.74 20.68 -23.27
CA ALA A 399 6.50 21.28 -22.79
C ALA A 399 5.64 20.18 -22.16
N LYS A 400 5.32 20.36 -20.88
CA LYS A 400 4.40 19.47 -20.18
C LYS A 400 3.00 19.73 -20.72
N VAL A 401 2.30 18.66 -21.05
CA VAL A 401 0.98 18.70 -21.68
C VAL A 401 0.05 17.73 -20.97
N ASP A 402 -1.20 18.17 -20.83
CA ASP A 402 -2.29 17.24 -20.52
C ASP A 402 -2.65 16.46 -21.81
N VAL A 403 -2.99 15.19 -21.64
CA VAL A 403 -3.43 14.29 -22.72
C VAL A 403 -4.90 13.96 -22.50
N PHE A 404 -5.71 14.14 -23.54
CA PHE A 404 -7.14 13.84 -23.50
C PHE A 404 -7.51 12.79 -24.55
N ASN A 405 -8.54 12.01 -24.28
CA ASN A 405 -9.19 11.21 -25.32
C ASN A 405 -10.17 12.06 -26.16
N LEU A 406 -10.77 11.46 -27.19
CA LEU A 406 -11.70 12.18 -28.07
C LEU A 406 -13.01 12.59 -27.40
N GLN A 407 -13.33 12.01 -26.24
CA GLN A 407 -14.47 12.36 -25.42
C GLN A 407 -14.17 13.54 -24.47
N GLY A 408 -12.95 14.10 -24.53
CA GLY A 408 -12.54 15.23 -23.67
C GLY A 408 -12.17 14.83 -22.25
N MET A 409 -12.06 13.53 -21.95
CA MET A 409 -11.58 13.06 -20.65
C MET A 409 -10.05 13.13 -20.62
N ARG A 410 -9.51 13.75 -19.57
CA ARG A 410 -8.07 13.82 -19.34
C ARG A 410 -7.55 12.45 -18.90
N VAL A 411 -6.66 11.86 -19.70
CA VAL A 411 -6.08 10.53 -19.48
C VAL A 411 -4.66 10.58 -18.91
N LYS A 412 -3.94 11.69 -19.11
CA LYS A 412 -2.66 12.00 -18.44
C LYS A 412 -2.55 13.49 -18.17
N THR A 413 -1.80 13.89 -17.15
CA THR A 413 -1.59 15.29 -16.80
C THR A 413 -0.12 15.60 -16.58
N GLY A 414 0.31 16.78 -17.02
CA GLY A 414 1.67 17.28 -16.76
C GLY A 414 2.82 16.44 -17.34
N VAL A 415 2.57 15.63 -18.37
CA VAL A 415 3.58 14.74 -18.96
C VAL A 415 4.38 15.44 -20.06
N LYS A 416 5.66 15.12 -20.22
CA LYS A 416 6.48 15.62 -21.33
C LYS A 416 5.81 15.26 -22.66
N ALA A 417 5.68 16.22 -23.57
CA ALA A 417 5.03 16.00 -24.87
C ALA A 417 5.65 14.83 -25.67
N ALA A 418 6.94 14.56 -25.52
CA ALA A 418 7.63 13.44 -26.15
C ALA A 418 7.09 12.06 -25.71
N ASN A 419 6.67 11.94 -24.44
CA ASN A 419 6.23 10.67 -23.82
C ASN A 419 4.71 10.63 -23.62
N ALA A 420 3.99 11.61 -24.17
CA ALA A 420 2.56 11.81 -23.93
C ALA A 420 1.70 10.57 -24.25
N LEU A 421 2.14 9.74 -25.20
CA LEU A 421 1.39 8.56 -25.63
C LEU A 421 1.87 7.25 -25.00
N GLU A 422 2.99 7.21 -24.28
CA GLU A 422 3.51 5.97 -23.70
C GLU A 422 2.49 5.29 -22.76
N GLY A 423 2.40 3.96 -22.76
CA GLY A 423 1.42 3.22 -21.93
C GLY A 423 -0.06 3.38 -22.28
N LEU A 424 -0.47 4.29 -23.16
CA LEU A 424 -1.86 4.39 -23.63
C LEU A 424 -2.20 3.29 -24.67
N PRO A 425 -3.44 2.80 -24.77
CA PRO A 425 -3.85 1.93 -25.89
C PRO A 425 -3.66 2.59 -27.27
N ALA A 426 -3.62 1.79 -28.35
CA ALA A 426 -3.61 2.33 -29.71
C ALA A 426 -4.89 3.14 -29.95
N GLY A 427 -4.76 4.36 -30.46
CA GLY A 427 -5.89 5.29 -30.57
C GLY A 427 -5.51 6.72 -30.86
N LEU A 428 -6.53 7.58 -30.96
CA LEU A 428 -6.37 9.02 -31.22
C LEU A 428 -6.52 9.81 -29.91
N TYR A 429 -5.55 10.68 -29.64
CA TYR A 429 -5.47 11.50 -28.43
C TYR A 429 -5.30 12.98 -28.76
N ILE A 430 -5.61 13.85 -27.80
CA ILE A 430 -5.35 15.28 -27.87
C ILE A 430 -4.18 15.58 -26.93
N VAL A 431 -3.04 15.96 -27.49
CA VAL A 431 -1.79 16.28 -26.77
C VAL A 431 -1.44 17.73 -27.07
N GLY A 432 -1.40 18.58 -26.04
CA GLY A 432 -1.09 20.01 -26.23
C GLY A 432 -2.02 20.72 -27.23
N GLY A 433 -3.30 20.34 -27.26
CA GLY A 433 -4.31 20.87 -28.19
C GLY A 433 -4.26 20.32 -29.61
N LYS A 434 -3.37 19.37 -29.92
CA LYS A 434 -3.26 18.72 -31.24
C LYS A 434 -3.73 17.27 -31.19
N LYS A 435 -4.39 16.81 -32.25
CA LYS A 435 -4.73 15.39 -32.42
C LYS A 435 -3.46 14.61 -32.78
N VAL A 436 -3.16 13.57 -32.02
CA VAL A 436 -1.98 12.70 -32.21
C VAL A 436 -2.44 11.24 -32.17
N ILE A 437 -1.98 10.43 -33.12
CA ILE A 437 -2.25 8.99 -33.18
C ILE A 437 -1.13 8.26 -32.45
N LYS A 438 -1.49 7.31 -31.59
CA LYS A 438 -0.56 6.33 -31.04
C LYS A 438 -0.47 5.10 -31.93
#